data_AF-A0A7J6RQ87-F1
#
_entry.id   AF-A0A7J6RQ87-F1
#
_cell.length_a   1.000
_cell.length_b   1.000
_cell.length_c   1.000
_cell.angle_alpha   90.00
_cell.angle_beta   90.00
_cell.angle_gamma   90.00
#
_symmetry.space_group_name_H-M   'P 1'
#
loop_
_entity.id
_entity.type
_entity.pdbx_description
1 polymer ?
#
loop_
_entity_poly.entity_id
_entity_poly.type
_entity_poly.pdbx_seq_one_letter_code
_entity_poly.pdbx_strand_id
1 'polypeptide(L)'
;MVHRANQLSDDPRLGKFLAYLVLAYLVAHHCMPGVKTDAIPPSKRKTVAVIGGSFDPPTLAHLMVASQVVQLGCADEAWMVPCGNRPDKDTQVDAATRLRMTQAAIEAVIPEEFPVKCCDIEVANGSFIPTVFLMRRLRE
;
A
#
# COMPACT_ATOMS: atom_id res chain seq x y z
N MET A 1 -21.89 -15.92 24.76
CA MET A 1 -21.13 -15.79 23.50
C MET A 1 -22.02 -15.24 22.37
N VAL A 2 -22.78 -14.15 22.61
CA VAL A 2 -23.63 -13.49 21.57
C VAL A 2 -23.58 -11.95 21.70
N HIS A 3 -22.80 -11.40 22.63
CA HIS A 3 -22.81 -9.95 22.92
C HIS A 3 -21.70 -9.14 22.25
N ARG A 4 -20.83 -9.77 21.45
CA ARG A 4 -19.69 -9.10 20.78
C ARG A 4 -19.88 -8.83 19.29
N ALA A 5 -20.93 -9.39 18.68
CA ALA A 5 -21.22 -9.20 17.24
C ALA A 5 -21.97 -7.89 16.94
N ASN A 6 -22.62 -7.28 17.94
CA ASN A 6 -23.50 -6.12 17.75
C ASN A 6 -22.78 -4.75 17.88
N GLN A 7 -21.45 -4.75 18.01
CA GLN A 7 -20.66 -3.50 18.08
C GLN A 7 -19.97 -3.14 16.76
N LEU A 8 -20.05 -3.97 15.71
CA LEU A 8 -19.53 -3.62 14.39
C LEU A 8 -20.50 -2.78 13.54
N SER A 9 -21.81 -2.80 13.83
CA SER A 9 -22.82 -2.07 13.05
C SER A 9 -22.84 -0.56 13.31
N ASP A 10 -22.31 -0.13 14.46
CA ASP A 10 -22.33 1.27 14.91
C ASP A 10 -20.99 1.98 14.71
N ASP A 11 -20.01 1.37 14.04
CA ASP A 11 -18.74 2.03 13.75
C ASP A 11 -18.93 3.01 12.56
N PRO A 12 -18.86 4.34 12.78
CA PRO A 12 -18.95 5.33 11.71
C PRO A 12 -17.82 5.23 10.67
N ARG A 13 -16.78 4.41 10.91
CA ARG A 13 -15.72 4.08 9.95
C ARG A 13 -16.19 3.05 8.92
N LEU A 14 -17.09 2.13 9.29
CA LEU A 14 -17.62 1.09 8.39
C LEU A 14 -18.49 1.69 7.28
N GLY A 15 -19.33 2.68 7.64
CA GLY A 15 -20.14 3.43 6.68
C GLY A 15 -19.31 4.28 5.71
N LYS A 16 -18.19 4.85 6.18
CA LYS A 16 -17.22 5.54 5.31
C LYS A 16 -16.51 4.56 4.38
N PHE A 17 -16.20 3.35 4.84
CA PHE A 17 -15.56 2.30 4.05
C PHE A 17 -16.43 1.83 2.88
N LEU A 18 -17.71 1.55 3.14
CA LEU A 18 -18.69 1.21 2.11
C LEU A 18 -18.93 2.38 1.15
N ALA A 19 -18.99 3.61 1.64
CA ALA A 19 -19.09 4.79 0.78
C ALA A 19 -17.86 4.98 -0.11
N TYR A 20 -16.65 4.74 0.40
CA TYR A 20 -15.42 4.79 -0.38
C TYR A 20 -15.32 3.65 -1.39
N LEU A 21 -15.75 2.44 -1.05
CA LEU A 21 -15.85 1.30 -1.97
C LEU A 21 -16.84 1.58 -3.10
N VAL A 22 -18.03 2.10 -2.77
CA VAL A 22 -19.06 2.46 -3.75
C VAL A 22 -18.60 3.64 -4.61
N LEU A 23 -17.94 4.65 -4.04
CA LEU A 23 -17.38 5.77 -4.79
C LEU A 23 -16.21 5.35 -5.67
N ALA A 24 -15.29 4.50 -5.18
CA ALA A 24 -14.20 3.94 -5.97
C ALA A 24 -14.72 3.04 -7.10
N TYR A 25 -15.75 2.24 -6.84
CA TYR A 25 -16.46 1.44 -7.85
C TYR A 25 -17.12 2.35 -8.90
N LEU A 26 -17.88 3.36 -8.48
CA LEU A 26 -18.51 4.34 -9.39
C LEU A 26 -17.47 5.12 -10.20
N VAL A 27 -16.35 5.53 -9.60
CA VAL A 27 -15.25 6.21 -10.31
C VAL A 27 -14.55 5.26 -11.28
N ALA A 28 -14.29 4.00 -10.92
CA ALA A 28 -13.73 3.01 -11.82
C ALA A 28 -14.66 2.71 -13.02
N HIS A 29 -15.97 2.71 -12.80
CA HIS A 29 -16.95 2.44 -13.86
C HIS A 29 -17.34 3.67 -14.70
N HIS A 30 -17.22 4.90 -14.19
CA HIS A 30 -17.53 6.12 -14.96
C HIS A 30 -16.31 6.83 -15.56
N CYS A 31 -15.09 6.62 -15.04
CA CYS A 31 -13.93 7.44 -15.44
C CYS A 31 -13.00 6.79 -16.47
N MET A 32 -13.27 5.56 -16.95
CA MET A 32 -12.37 4.90 -17.92
C MET A 32 -13.11 4.22 -19.09
N PRO A 33 -13.81 4.96 -19.97
CA PRO A 33 -14.04 4.46 -21.32
C PRO A 33 -12.72 4.49 -22.10
N GLY A 34 -11.95 3.39 -22.08
CA GLY A 34 -10.89 3.15 -23.07
C GLY A 34 -9.46 2.98 -22.56
N VAL A 35 -9.20 2.75 -21.26
CA VAL A 35 -7.91 2.16 -20.87
C VAL A 35 -7.93 0.71 -21.34
N LYS A 36 -7.13 0.42 -22.37
CA LYS A 36 -6.81 -0.95 -22.73
C LYS A 36 -6.03 -1.53 -21.55
N THR A 37 -6.70 -2.29 -20.71
CA THR A 37 -6.02 -3.28 -19.88
C THR A 37 -5.50 -4.31 -20.87
N ASP A 38 -4.26 -4.11 -21.34
CA ASP A 38 -3.48 -5.24 -21.84
C ASP A 38 -3.25 -6.11 -20.61
N ALA A 39 -4.25 -6.94 -20.31
CA ALA A 39 -4.24 -7.83 -19.17
C ALA A 39 -2.95 -8.62 -19.28
N ILE A 40 -2.05 -8.42 -18.32
CA ILE A 40 -0.80 -9.17 -18.26
C ILE A 40 -1.23 -10.64 -18.22
N PRO A 41 -0.88 -11.44 -19.24
CA PRO A 41 -1.30 -12.84 -19.27
C PRO A 41 -0.81 -13.49 -17.97
N PRO A 42 -1.60 -14.38 -17.35
CA PRO A 42 -1.28 -14.96 -16.06
C PRO A 42 0.09 -15.61 -16.12
N SER A 43 1.08 -14.89 -15.59
CA SER A 43 2.46 -15.33 -15.52
C SER A 43 2.54 -16.30 -14.34
N LYS A 44 3.30 -17.39 -14.48
CA LYS A 44 3.54 -18.33 -13.36
C LYS A 44 4.15 -17.67 -12.13
N ARG A 45 4.68 -16.44 -12.25
CA ARG A 45 5.29 -15.67 -11.18
C ARG A 45 4.38 -14.50 -10.79
N LYS A 46 4.20 -14.32 -9.49
CA LYS A 46 3.54 -13.14 -8.92
C LYS A 46 4.32 -11.89 -9.31
N THR A 47 3.58 -10.87 -9.73
CA THR A 47 4.06 -9.53 -10.02
C THR A 47 3.85 -8.66 -8.79
N VAL A 48 4.89 -7.95 -8.36
CA VAL A 48 4.85 -7.10 -7.16
C VAL A 48 5.20 -5.67 -7.57
N ALA A 49 4.31 -4.74 -7.23
CA ALA A 49 4.57 -3.31 -7.36
C ALA A 49 5.31 -2.79 -6.12
N VAL A 50 6.42 -2.09 -6.33
CA VAL A 50 7.24 -1.52 -5.25
C VAL A 50 6.94 -0.03 -5.14
N ILE A 51 6.33 0.39 -4.04
CA ILE A 51 5.95 1.77 -3.74
C ILE A 51 6.93 2.33 -2.73
N GLY A 52 8.06 2.85 -3.21
CA GLY A 52 9.09 3.46 -2.37
C GLY A 52 8.77 4.91 -2.00
N GLY A 53 9.05 5.31 -0.75
CA GLY A 53 8.83 6.67 -0.31
C GLY A 53 9.45 6.99 1.05
N SER A 54 9.62 8.28 1.36
CA SER A 54 10.05 8.69 2.71
C SER A 54 9.00 8.33 3.76
N PHE A 55 7.71 8.43 3.43
CA PHE A 55 6.58 8.18 4.35
C PHE A 55 6.77 8.89 5.70
N ASP A 56 6.88 10.21 5.63
CA ASP A 56 7.23 11.08 6.75
C ASP A 56 6.19 12.20 6.94
N PRO A 57 4.92 11.89 7.25
CA PRO A 57 4.31 10.58 7.48
C PRO A 57 3.69 9.93 6.21
N PRO A 58 3.31 8.63 6.26
CA PRO A 58 2.46 8.05 5.22
C PRO A 58 1.07 8.71 5.22
N THR A 59 0.67 9.24 4.08
CA THR A 59 -0.66 9.80 3.83
C THR A 59 -1.60 8.81 3.11
N LEU A 60 -2.91 9.10 3.14
CA LEU A 60 -3.92 8.34 2.40
C LEU A 60 -3.64 8.26 0.89
N ALA A 61 -3.01 9.29 0.31
CA ALA A 61 -2.65 9.28 -1.10
C ALA A 61 -1.67 8.14 -1.44
N HIS A 62 -0.70 7.83 -0.57
CA HIS A 62 0.22 6.71 -0.79
C HIS A 62 -0.51 5.36 -0.74
N LEU A 63 -1.43 5.20 0.21
CA LEU A 63 -2.26 4.00 0.34
C LEU A 63 -3.16 3.82 -0.89
N MET A 64 -3.77 4.91 -1.37
CA MET A 64 -4.59 4.88 -2.59
C MET A 64 -3.78 4.43 -3.80
N VAL A 65 -2.56 4.94 -3.99
CA VAL A 65 -1.70 4.51 -5.10
C VAL A 65 -1.36 3.02 -4.99
N ALA A 66 -0.96 2.55 -3.80
CA ALA A 66 -0.68 1.13 -3.58
C ALA A 66 -1.90 0.26 -3.91
N SER A 67 -3.09 0.68 -3.48
CA SER A 67 -4.33 -0.07 -3.73
C SER A 67 -4.78 -0.04 -5.19
N GLN A 68 -4.67 1.10 -5.85
CA GLN A 68 -5.07 1.25 -7.25
C GLN A 68 -4.22 0.38 -8.19
N VAL A 69 -2.93 0.25 -7.91
CA VAL A 69 -2.04 -0.61 -8.72
C VAL A 69 -2.49 -2.07 -8.70
N VAL A 70 -2.94 -2.57 -7.55
CA VAL A 70 -3.54 -3.91 -7.43
C VAL A 70 -4.92 -3.95 -8.09
N GLN A 71 -5.78 -2.99 -7.80
CA GLN A 71 -7.18 -2.99 -8.25
C GLN A 71 -7.32 -2.86 -9.78
N LEU A 72 -6.39 -2.16 -10.43
CA LEU A 72 -6.33 -2.02 -11.89
C LEU A 72 -5.67 -3.23 -12.58
N GLY A 73 -5.18 -4.22 -11.82
CA GLY A 73 -4.53 -5.41 -12.36
C GLY A 73 -3.12 -5.17 -12.88
N CYS A 74 -2.46 -4.09 -12.45
CA CYS A 74 -1.07 -3.79 -12.85
C CYS A 74 -0.05 -4.67 -12.11
N ALA A 75 -0.39 -5.19 -10.92
CA ALA A 75 0.40 -6.14 -10.16
C ALA A 75 -0.49 -7.02 -9.27
N ASP A 76 -0.02 -8.22 -8.91
CA ASP A 76 -0.71 -9.12 -7.98
C ASP A 76 -0.66 -8.63 -6.53
N GLU A 77 0.42 -7.93 -6.14
CA GLU A 77 0.60 -7.35 -4.82
C GLU A 77 1.29 -5.98 -4.90
N ALA A 78 1.08 -5.11 -3.91
CA ALA A 78 1.80 -3.85 -3.76
C ALA A 78 2.54 -3.79 -2.43
N TRP A 79 3.83 -3.47 -2.47
CA TRP A 79 4.69 -3.36 -1.29
C TRP A 79 5.08 -1.90 -1.08
N MET A 80 4.61 -1.32 0.02
CA MET A 80 5.09 -0.02 0.48
C MET A 80 6.45 -0.21 1.16
N VAL A 81 7.48 0.51 0.66
CA VAL A 81 8.85 0.42 1.16
C VAL A 81 9.26 1.76 1.77
N PRO A 82 9.18 1.93 3.11
CA PRO A 82 9.70 3.11 3.78
C PRO A 82 11.20 3.20 3.56
N CYS A 83 11.65 4.34 3.06
CA CYS A 83 13.06 4.57 2.78
C CYS A 83 13.90 4.47 4.07
N GLY A 84 15.09 3.88 3.97
CA GLY A 84 16.04 3.81 5.07
C GLY A 84 16.57 5.18 5.48
N ASN A 85 17.52 5.20 6.42
CA ASN A 85 18.13 6.47 6.85
C ASN A 85 18.90 7.10 5.69
N ARG A 86 18.64 8.39 5.41
CA ARG A 86 19.24 9.15 4.31
C ARG A 86 20.05 10.32 4.86
N PRO A 87 21.37 10.40 4.61
CA PRO A 87 22.18 11.52 5.09
C PRO A 87 21.93 12.80 4.28
N ASP A 88 21.32 12.71 3.10
CA ASP A 88 21.13 13.80 2.15
C ASP A 88 19.74 14.46 2.24
N LYS A 89 18.87 13.99 3.15
CA LYS A 89 17.52 14.50 3.31
C LYS A 89 17.12 14.53 4.78
N ASP A 90 16.69 15.70 5.24
CA ASP A 90 16.13 15.84 6.59
C ASP A 90 14.75 15.18 6.65
N THR A 91 14.64 14.12 7.45
CA THR A 91 13.38 13.51 7.84
C THR A 91 12.98 13.98 9.23
N GLN A 92 11.69 14.22 9.45
CA GLN A 92 11.12 14.66 10.72
C GLN A 92 11.27 13.58 11.81
N VAL A 93 11.18 12.31 11.44
CA VAL A 93 11.32 11.17 12.35
C VAL A 93 12.22 10.06 11.79
N ASP A 94 12.73 9.22 12.68
CA ASP A 94 13.63 8.11 12.34
C ASP A 94 12.95 7.05 11.45
N ALA A 95 13.77 6.26 10.76
CA ALA A 95 13.30 5.25 9.81
C ALA A 95 12.42 4.16 10.44
N ALA A 96 12.69 3.76 11.70
CA ALA A 96 11.89 2.75 12.39
C ALA A 96 10.52 3.31 12.78
N THR A 97 10.44 4.58 13.16
CA THR A 97 9.18 5.28 13.42
C THR A 97 8.35 5.42 12.14
N ARG A 98 8.95 5.79 11.01
CA ARG A 98 8.26 5.84 9.70
C ARG A 98 7.75 4.47 9.26
N LEU A 99 8.51 3.41 9.51
CA LEU A 99 8.07 2.02 9.26
C LEU A 99 6.82 1.68 10.08
N ARG A 100 6.85 1.93 11.39
CA ARG A 100 5.69 1.68 12.27
C ARG A 100 4.47 2.49 11.86
N MET A 101 4.66 3.75 11.47
CA MET A 101 3.57 4.58 10.95
C MET A 101 3.00 4.02 9.66
N THR A 102 3.84 3.49 8.77
CA THR A 102 3.40 2.88 7.50
C THR A 102 2.61 1.60 7.76
N GLN A 103 3.08 0.76 8.68
CA GLN A 103 2.35 -0.45 9.12
C GLN A 103 0.98 -0.09 9.72
N ALA A 104 0.95 0.86 10.66
CA ALA A 104 -0.30 1.32 11.27
C ALA A 104 -1.27 1.96 10.26
N ALA A 105 -0.75 2.70 9.27
CA ALA A 105 -1.56 3.30 8.22
C ALA A 105 -2.19 2.25 7.30
N ILE A 106 -1.46 1.18 6.96
CA ILE A 106 -1.98 0.05 6.20
C ILE A 106 -3.04 -0.68 7.03
N GLU A 107 -2.73 -1.07 8.27
CA GLU A 107 -3.65 -1.78 9.16
C GLU A 107 -4.96 -1.02 9.40
N ALA A 108 -4.89 0.32 9.51
CA ALA A 108 -6.07 1.14 9.79
C ALA A 108 -7.00 1.35 8.57
N VAL A 109 -6.52 1.15 7.34
CA VAL A 109 -7.22 1.58 6.12
C VAL A 109 -7.41 0.45 5.10
N ILE A 110 -6.51 -0.54 5.08
CA ILE A 110 -6.52 -1.61 4.08
C ILE A 110 -7.01 -2.90 4.75
N PRO A 111 -8.00 -3.61 4.16
CA PRO A 111 -8.44 -4.91 4.67
C PRO A 111 -7.30 -5.93 4.65
N GLU A 112 -7.26 -6.84 5.61
CA GLU A 112 -6.19 -7.83 5.76
C GLU A 112 -6.04 -8.74 4.53
N GLU A 113 -7.15 -9.02 3.84
CA GLU A 113 -7.17 -9.86 2.64
C GLU A 113 -6.69 -9.14 1.39
N PHE A 114 -6.59 -7.81 1.42
CA PHE A 114 -6.19 -7.02 0.27
C PHE A 114 -4.65 -6.94 0.19
N PRO A 115 -4.02 -7.25 -0.96
CA PRO A 115 -2.59 -7.58 -1.02
C PRO A 115 -1.66 -6.34 -1.06
N VAL A 116 -1.82 -5.43 -0.10
CA VAL A 116 -0.89 -4.33 0.17
C VAL A 116 -0.09 -4.65 1.43
N LYS A 117 1.24 -4.63 1.32
CA LYS A 117 2.15 -5.00 2.40
C LYS A 117 3.12 -3.89 2.71
N CYS A 118 3.62 -3.86 3.96
CA CYS A 118 4.77 -3.04 4.33
C CYS A 118 6.03 -3.90 4.22
N CYS A 119 7.05 -3.42 3.51
CA CYS A 119 8.34 -4.09 3.37
C CYS A 119 9.42 -3.25 4.06
N ASP A 120 10.09 -3.85 5.04
CA ASP A 120 11.05 -3.20 5.93
C ASP A 120 12.50 -3.24 5.42
N ILE A 121 12.73 -3.75 4.21
CA ILE A 121 14.06 -4.09 3.68
C ILE A 121 15.09 -2.96 3.80
N GLU A 122 14.73 -1.70 3.53
CA GLU A 122 15.66 -0.57 3.67
C GLU A 122 15.88 -0.17 5.13
N VAL A 123 14.87 -0.33 5.98
CA VAL A 123 14.98 -0.03 7.41
C VAL A 123 15.84 -1.10 8.09
N ALA A 124 15.64 -2.37 7.75
CA ALA A 124 16.47 -3.49 8.18
C ALA A 124 17.91 -3.38 7.66
N ASN A 125 18.11 -2.77 6.49
CA ASN A 125 19.44 -2.45 5.96
C ASN A 125 20.15 -1.32 6.73
N GLY A 126 19.43 -0.55 7.56
CA GLY A 126 19.95 0.56 8.35
C GLY A 126 20.20 1.86 7.58
N SER A 127 20.22 1.81 6.24
CA SER A 127 20.35 2.99 5.38
C SER A 127 19.60 2.78 4.07
N PHE A 128 19.35 3.87 3.34
CA PHE A 128 18.71 3.81 2.04
C PHE A 128 19.47 2.91 1.07
N ILE A 129 18.73 2.22 0.23
CA ILE A 129 19.29 1.42 -0.86
C ILE A 129 18.94 2.15 -2.15
N PRO A 130 19.91 2.55 -2.99
CA PRO A 130 19.58 3.11 -4.29
C PRO A 130 18.66 2.16 -5.06
N THR A 131 17.58 2.67 -5.64
CA THR A 131 16.46 1.86 -6.15
C THR A 131 16.91 0.76 -7.12
N VAL A 132 17.94 1.01 -7.95
CA VAL A 132 18.49 -0.01 -8.85
C VAL A 132 19.03 -1.26 -8.13
N PHE A 133 19.63 -1.09 -6.96
CA PHE A 133 20.14 -2.20 -6.14
C PHE A 133 19.02 -2.87 -5.35
N LEU A 134 18.06 -2.08 -4.86
CA LEU A 134 16.86 -2.61 -4.21
C LEU A 134 16.10 -3.55 -5.16
N MET A 135 15.88 -3.11 -6.41
CA MET A 135 15.19 -3.91 -7.42
C MET A 135 15.97 -5.16 -7.86
N ARG A 136 17.27 -5.26 -7.59
CA ARG A 136 18.05 -6.49 -7.79
C ARG A 136 17.82 -7.44 -6.61
N ARG A 137 17.95 -6.93 -5.39
CA ARG A 137 17.75 -7.69 -4.14
C ARG A 137 16.34 -8.27 -4.02
N LEU A 138 15.32 -7.58 -4.52
CA LEU A 138 13.93 -8.06 -4.52
C LEU A 138 13.62 -9.13 -5.59
N ARG A 139 14.55 -9.42 -6.52
CA ARG A 139 14.37 -10.47 -7.54
C ARG A 139 14.99 -11.81 -7.15
N GLU A 140 15.87 -11.80 -6.15
CA GLU A 140 16.53 -12.99 -5.59
C GLU A 140 15.55 -13.79 -4.73
#